data_AF-A0AAN7G813-F1
#
_entry.id   AF-A0AAN7G813-F1
#
_cell.length_a   1.000
_cell.length_b   1.000
_cell.length_c   1.000
_cell.angle_alpha   90.00
_cell.angle_beta   90.00
_cell.angle_gamma   90.00
#
_symmetry.space_group_name_H-M   'P 1'
#
loop_
_entity.id
_entity.type
_entity.pdbx_description
1 polymer ?
#
loop_
_entity_poly.entity_id
_entity_poly.type
_entity_poly.pdbx_seq_one_letter_code
_entity_poly.pdbx_strand_id
1 'polypeptide(L)'
;MQWVWQLRPACLRPIQGCIQGDQNLSETVANVLTSLPFIALGIQAPRKSMSTKLYANSLIGVGVASSLYHTSRGKLRQYLRWADYTMIATATVCLSRALRDDNPKFLMAASAFLLPVQPLMVSAVHTGMMEVVFAKRASKDPDLRMAHNVHKMSSLLSGVLFIADDVFPRTPYIHAAWHLAAAVGVSTLNKLLE
;
A
#
# COMPACT_ATOMS: atom_id res chain seq x y z
N MET A 1 -6.17 -22.54 -19.73
CA MET A 1 -6.53 -21.80 -18.49
C MET A 1 -5.75 -20.48 -18.28
N GLN A 2 -4.60 -20.24 -18.92
CA GLN A 2 -3.95 -18.89 -18.95
C GLN A 2 -4.75 -17.86 -19.80
N TRP A 3 -5.57 -18.35 -20.74
CA TRP A 3 -6.34 -17.55 -21.69
C TRP A 3 -7.35 -16.58 -21.05
N VAL A 4 -8.06 -17.02 -20.01
CA VAL A 4 -9.09 -16.21 -19.31
C VAL A 4 -8.49 -14.98 -18.61
N TRP A 5 -7.21 -15.03 -18.25
CA TRP A 5 -6.51 -13.92 -17.59
C TRP A 5 -5.88 -12.92 -18.58
N GLN A 6 -5.43 -13.39 -19.74
CA GLN A 6 -4.91 -12.53 -20.80
C GLN A 6 -6.03 -11.76 -21.53
N LEU A 7 -7.24 -12.34 -21.56
CA LEU A 7 -8.44 -11.76 -22.17
C LEU A 7 -9.24 -10.80 -21.29
N ARG A 8 -8.84 -10.60 -20.02
CA ARG A 8 -9.48 -9.55 -19.23
C ARG A 8 -9.27 -8.20 -19.94
N PRO A 9 -10.29 -7.32 -19.96
CA PRO A 9 -10.12 -5.93 -20.38
C PRO A 9 -8.83 -5.38 -19.79
N ALA A 10 -8.08 -4.54 -20.50
CA ALA A 10 -6.77 -4.06 -20.05
C ALA A 10 -6.79 -3.49 -18.61
N CYS A 11 -7.95 -2.98 -18.18
CA CYS A 11 -8.23 -2.47 -16.85
C CYS A 11 -8.43 -3.54 -15.75
N LEU A 12 -8.54 -4.83 -16.07
CA LEU A 12 -8.71 -5.94 -15.11
C LEU A 12 -7.56 -6.95 -15.19
N ARG A 13 -6.51 -6.64 -15.95
CA ARG A 13 -5.31 -7.47 -15.99
C ARG A 13 -4.57 -7.38 -14.65
N PRO A 14 -3.97 -8.48 -14.17
CA PRO A 14 -3.04 -8.41 -13.05
C PRO A 14 -1.98 -7.35 -13.35
N ILE A 15 -1.61 -6.57 -12.33
CA ILE A 15 -0.47 -5.66 -12.40
C ILE A 15 0.72 -6.49 -12.89
N GLN A 16 1.23 -6.13 -14.07
CA GLN A 16 2.23 -6.93 -14.79
C GLN A 16 3.57 -7.01 -14.05
N GLY A 17 3.81 -6.15 -13.05
CA GLY A 17 5.01 -6.23 -12.22
C GLY A 17 5.12 -7.59 -11.53
N CYS A 18 6.29 -8.07 -11.14
CA CYS A 18 6.49 -9.28 -10.31
C CYS A 18 5.79 -10.55 -10.85
N ILE A 19 6.04 -10.92 -12.12
CA ILE A 19 5.53 -12.16 -12.74
C ILE A 19 6.06 -13.41 -12.01
N GLN A 20 7.24 -13.30 -11.40
CA GLN A 20 7.79 -14.31 -10.51
C GLN A 20 7.40 -13.97 -9.07
N GLY A 21 6.61 -14.86 -8.45
CA GLY A 21 6.36 -14.79 -7.01
C GLY A 21 7.63 -15.15 -6.21
N ASP A 22 7.47 -15.37 -4.90
CA ASP A 22 8.59 -15.75 -4.03
C ASP A 22 9.30 -16.99 -4.60
N GLN A 23 10.62 -16.90 -4.79
CA GLN A 23 11.41 -17.91 -5.48
C GLN A 23 11.72 -19.12 -4.58
N ASN A 24 11.78 -18.89 -3.27
CA ASN A 24 12.16 -19.89 -2.28
C ASN A 24 11.45 -19.65 -0.93
N LEU A 25 11.58 -20.61 -0.01
CA LEU A 25 10.93 -20.55 1.30
C LEU A 25 11.43 -19.36 2.15
N SER A 26 12.72 -19.03 2.08
CA SER A 26 13.28 -17.93 2.88
C SER A 26 12.76 -16.58 2.42
N GLU A 27 12.53 -16.37 1.13
CA GLU A 27 11.83 -15.19 0.59
C GLU A 27 10.38 -15.13 1.03
N THR A 28 9.64 -16.24 1.01
CA THR A 28 8.27 -16.26 1.56
C THR A 28 8.27 -15.86 3.03
N VAL A 29 9.17 -16.42 3.84
CA VAL A 29 9.29 -16.06 5.27
C VAL A 29 9.63 -14.58 5.42
N ALA A 30 10.62 -14.06 4.67
CA ALA A 30 11.00 -12.66 4.71
C ALA A 30 9.84 -11.73 4.31
N ASN A 31 9.14 -12.03 3.23
CA ASN A 31 8.01 -11.23 2.76
C ASN A 31 6.89 -11.23 3.80
N VAL A 32 6.52 -12.37 4.37
CA VAL A 32 5.50 -12.44 5.45
C VAL A 32 5.91 -11.65 6.68
N LEU A 33 7.14 -11.83 7.17
CA LEU A 33 7.64 -11.10 8.34
C LEU A 33 7.64 -9.58 8.12
N THR A 34 8.01 -9.15 6.92
CA THR A 34 8.03 -7.73 6.55
C THR A 34 6.65 -7.14 6.26
N SER A 35 5.60 -7.97 6.11
CA SER A 35 4.19 -7.53 6.06
C SER A 35 3.58 -7.28 7.45
N LEU A 36 4.09 -7.93 8.51
CA LEU A 36 3.57 -7.78 9.89
C LEU A 36 3.60 -6.35 10.45
N PRO A 37 4.61 -5.50 10.14
CA PRO A 37 4.60 -4.10 10.55
C PRO A 37 3.31 -3.36 10.19
N PHE A 38 2.69 -3.62 9.04
CA PHE A 38 1.42 -2.97 8.67
C PHE A 38 0.27 -3.29 9.63
N ILE A 39 0.26 -4.51 10.18
CA ILE A 39 -0.71 -4.92 11.23
C ILE A 39 -0.44 -4.13 12.50
N ALA A 40 0.81 -4.10 12.96
CA ALA A 40 1.20 -3.35 14.16
C ALA A 40 0.87 -1.86 14.03
N LEU A 41 1.18 -1.25 12.87
CA LEU A 41 0.88 0.14 12.57
C LEU A 41 -0.63 0.42 12.55
N GLY A 42 -1.44 -0.49 12.02
CA GLY A 42 -2.91 -0.37 12.05
C GLY A 42 -3.52 -0.56 13.44
N ILE A 43 -2.88 -1.34 14.33
CA ILE A 43 -3.26 -1.42 15.74
C ILE A 43 -2.96 -0.11 16.46
N GLN A 44 -1.78 0.47 16.19
CA GLN A 44 -1.30 1.71 16.83
C GLN A 44 -1.89 2.99 16.22
N ALA A 45 -2.51 2.92 15.05
CA ALA A 45 -3.07 4.08 14.36
C ALA A 45 -4.17 4.78 15.19
N PRO A 46 -4.27 6.13 15.13
CA PRO A 46 -5.33 6.87 15.81
C PRO A 46 -6.74 6.37 15.44
N ARG A 47 -7.65 6.30 16.43
CA ARG A 47 -9.04 5.83 16.27
C ARG A 47 -10.10 6.86 16.69
N LYS A 48 -9.74 8.15 16.58
CA LYS A 48 -10.53 9.30 17.08
C LYS A 48 -11.86 9.50 16.33
N SER A 49 -11.95 9.08 15.07
CA SER A 49 -13.13 9.22 14.20
C SER A 49 -13.38 7.96 13.37
N MET A 50 -14.58 7.84 12.75
CA MET A 50 -14.90 6.73 11.85
C MET A 50 -13.89 6.63 10.69
N SER A 51 -13.48 7.76 10.10
CA SER A 51 -12.49 7.78 9.01
C SER A 51 -11.14 7.23 9.47
N THR A 52 -10.65 7.65 10.65
CA THR A 52 -9.39 7.14 11.21
C THR A 52 -9.48 5.67 11.60
N LYS A 53 -10.64 5.19 12.09
CA LYS A 53 -10.88 3.76 12.37
C LYS A 53 -10.86 2.92 11.09
N LEU A 54 -11.46 3.41 10.01
CA LEU A 54 -11.42 2.75 8.71
C LEU A 54 -9.99 2.67 8.17
N TYR A 55 -9.21 3.75 8.27
CA TYR A 55 -7.79 3.73 7.93
C TYR A 55 -7.01 2.71 8.76
N ALA A 56 -7.14 2.75 10.09
CA ALA A 56 -6.47 1.82 11.00
C ALA A 56 -6.77 0.35 10.66
N ASN A 57 -8.05 0.01 10.43
CA ASN A 57 -8.46 -1.34 10.04
C ASN A 57 -7.99 -1.71 8.63
N SER A 58 -7.96 -0.76 7.70
CA SER A 58 -7.45 -1.02 6.34
C SER A 58 -5.96 -1.34 6.33
N LEU A 59 -5.15 -0.72 7.20
CA LEU A 59 -3.74 -1.06 7.36
C LEU A 59 -3.54 -2.49 7.90
N ILE A 60 -4.36 -2.91 8.86
CA ILE A 60 -4.37 -4.32 9.31
C ILE A 60 -4.69 -5.23 8.13
N GLY A 61 -5.69 -4.84 7.33
CA GLY A 61 -6.06 -5.55 6.11
C GLY A 61 -4.92 -5.67 5.09
N VAL A 62 -4.10 -4.64 4.92
CA VAL A 62 -2.89 -4.69 4.07
C VAL A 62 -1.94 -5.79 4.55
N GLY A 63 -1.57 -5.78 5.83
CA GLY A 63 -0.64 -6.78 6.37
C GLY A 63 -1.19 -8.20 6.29
N VAL A 64 -2.49 -8.40 6.51
CA VAL A 64 -3.16 -9.69 6.36
C VAL A 64 -3.20 -10.14 4.91
N ALA A 65 -3.62 -9.27 3.98
CA ALA A 65 -3.73 -9.60 2.56
C ALA A 65 -2.36 -9.93 1.95
N SER A 66 -1.34 -9.13 2.27
CA SER A 66 0.05 -9.37 1.86
C SER A 66 0.56 -10.72 2.40
N SER A 67 0.33 -11.02 3.68
CA SER A 67 0.72 -12.31 4.27
C SER A 67 0.05 -13.50 3.58
N LEU A 68 -1.25 -13.40 3.28
CA LEU A 68 -1.98 -14.43 2.54
C LEU A 68 -1.45 -14.57 1.11
N TYR A 69 -1.14 -13.47 0.44
CA TYR A 69 -0.52 -13.48 -0.89
C TYR A 69 0.81 -14.24 -0.88
N HIS A 70 1.74 -13.91 0.02
CA HIS A 70 3.06 -14.55 0.05
C HIS A 70 3.01 -16.02 0.50
N THR A 71 2.11 -16.39 1.40
CA THR A 71 1.92 -17.80 1.80
C THR A 71 1.24 -18.65 0.73
N SER A 72 0.49 -18.03 -0.18
CA SER A 72 -0.25 -18.76 -1.23
C SER A 72 0.60 -19.21 -2.41
N ARG A 73 0.06 -20.18 -3.18
CA ARG A 73 0.69 -20.78 -4.35
C ARG A 73 -0.34 -20.98 -5.49
N GLY A 74 0.15 -21.24 -6.70
CA GLY A 74 -0.69 -21.57 -7.86
C GLY A 74 -1.70 -20.49 -8.23
N LYS A 75 -2.90 -20.88 -8.64
CA LYS A 75 -3.96 -19.95 -9.09
C LYS A 75 -4.49 -19.05 -7.96
N LEU A 76 -4.54 -19.55 -6.72
CA LEU A 76 -5.01 -18.76 -5.57
C LEU A 76 -4.12 -17.53 -5.35
N ARG A 77 -2.81 -17.65 -5.59
CA ARG A 77 -1.86 -16.55 -5.47
C ARG A 77 -2.20 -15.36 -6.36
N GLN A 78 -2.78 -15.59 -7.54
CA GLN A 78 -3.18 -14.50 -8.45
C GLN A 78 -4.32 -13.66 -7.87
N TYR A 79 -5.31 -14.31 -7.25
CA TYR A 79 -6.42 -13.61 -6.59
C TYR A 79 -5.97 -12.89 -5.32
N LEU A 80 -5.13 -13.53 -4.51
CA LEU A 80 -4.61 -12.91 -3.29
C LEU A 80 -3.67 -11.75 -3.60
N ARG A 81 -2.93 -11.80 -4.71
CA ARG A 81 -2.15 -10.67 -5.21
C ARG A 81 -3.03 -9.48 -5.57
N TRP A 82 -4.13 -9.74 -6.29
CA TRP A 82 -5.11 -8.70 -6.59
C TRP A 82 -5.72 -8.12 -5.31
N ALA A 83 -6.06 -8.97 -4.34
CA ALA A 83 -6.59 -8.54 -3.05
C ALA A 83 -5.58 -7.68 -2.28
N ASP A 84 -4.31 -8.04 -2.28
CA ASP A 84 -3.23 -7.30 -1.64
C ASP A 84 -3.09 -5.87 -2.19
N TYR A 85 -2.92 -5.72 -3.51
CA TYR A 85 -2.88 -4.38 -4.12
C TYR A 85 -4.17 -3.58 -3.93
N THR A 86 -5.33 -4.25 -3.97
CA THR A 86 -6.61 -3.59 -3.71
C THR A 86 -6.72 -3.12 -2.27
N MET A 87 -6.16 -3.86 -1.30
CA MET A 87 -6.10 -3.45 0.09
C MET A 87 -5.13 -2.29 0.32
N ILE A 88 -3.98 -2.27 -0.34
CA ILE A 88 -3.06 -1.12 -0.33
C ILE A 88 -3.80 0.13 -0.83
N ALA A 89 -4.47 0.02 -1.98
CA ALA A 89 -5.25 1.12 -2.54
C ALA A 89 -6.38 1.55 -1.60
N THR A 90 -7.10 0.60 -1.01
CA THR A 90 -8.15 0.89 -0.02
C THR A 90 -7.59 1.67 1.17
N ALA A 91 -6.41 1.30 1.67
CA ALA A 91 -5.77 2.01 2.77
C ALA A 91 -5.40 3.45 2.42
N THR A 92 -4.90 3.71 1.20
CA THR A 92 -4.62 5.08 0.73
C THR A 92 -5.89 5.93 0.61
N VAL A 93 -7.00 5.33 0.13
CA VAL A 93 -8.30 5.99 0.05
C VAL A 93 -8.80 6.33 1.46
N CYS A 94 -8.76 5.38 2.40
CA CYS A 94 -9.15 5.59 3.79
C CYS A 94 -8.30 6.68 4.48
N LEU A 95 -6.98 6.69 4.24
CA LEU A 95 -6.09 7.71 4.77
C LEU A 95 -6.45 9.11 4.26
N SER A 96 -6.60 9.26 2.94
CA SER A 96 -6.93 10.55 2.34
C SER A 96 -8.26 11.11 2.87
N ARG A 97 -9.23 10.23 3.15
CA ARG A 97 -10.50 10.58 3.79
C ARG A 97 -10.31 10.98 5.25
N ALA A 98 -9.40 10.35 5.96
CA ALA A 98 -9.10 10.68 7.36
C ALA A 98 -8.37 12.03 7.49
N LEU A 99 -7.62 12.45 6.47
CA LEU A 99 -6.85 13.69 6.47
C LEU A 99 -7.62 14.94 6.01
N ARG A 100 -8.76 14.76 5.34
CA ARG A 100 -9.53 15.85 4.73
C ARG A 100 -10.82 16.10 5.47
N ASP A 101 -11.03 17.35 5.87
CA ASP A 101 -12.31 17.81 6.41
C ASP A 101 -13.37 17.88 5.29
N ASP A 102 -13.00 18.38 4.11
CA ASP A 102 -13.84 18.36 2.91
C ASP A 102 -13.51 17.17 2.02
N ASN A 103 -14.33 16.13 2.13
CA ASN A 103 -14.20 14.93 1.33
C ASN A 103 -15.08 15.01 0.06
N PRO A 104 -14.52 15.17 -1.15
CA PRO A 104 -15.30 15.22 -2.38
C PRO A 104 -15.92 13.84 -2.60
N LYS A 105 -17.21 13.73 -2.27
CA LYS A 105 -18.00 12.50 -2.36
C LYS A 105 -17.84 11.81 -3.72
N PHE A 106 -17.71 12.61 -4.79
CA PHE A 106 -17.45 12.12 -6.15
C PHE A 106 -16.11 11.38 -6.27
N LEU A 107 -15.01 11.94 -5.77
CA LEU A 107 -13.70 11.28 -5.81
C LEU A 107 -13.72 9.97 -5.03
N MET A 108 -14.38 9.94 -3.87
CA MET A 108 -14.51 8.72 -3.09
C MET A 108 -15.33 7.67 -3.80
N ALA A 109 -16.44 8.06 -4.44
CA ALA A 109 -17.28 7.15 -5.22
C ALA A 109 -16.53 6.62 -6.44
N ALA A 110 -15.85 7.48 -7.19
CA ALA A 110 -15.01 7.11 -8.33
C ALA A 110 -13.89 6.15 -7.89
N SER A 111 -13.24 6.44 -6.76
CA SER A 111 -12.18 5.59 -6.22
C SER A 111 -12.72 4.24 -5.77
N ALA A 112 -13.86 4.20 -5.07
CA ALA A 112 -14.52 2.95 -4.70
C ALA A 112 -14.88 2.09 -5.91
N PHE A 113 -15.32 2.71 -7.01
CA PHE A 113 -15.61 2.02 -8.26
C PHE A 113 -14.34 1.52 -8.97
N LEU A 114 -13.26 2.31 -8.95
CA LEU A 114 -12.00 1.99 -9.62
C LEU A 114 -11.06 1.09 -8.81
N LEU A 115 -11.23 0.97 -7.48
CA LEU A 115 -10.42 0.12 -6.59
C LEU A 115 -10.20 -1.30 -7.14
N PRO A 116 -11.24 -2.06 -7.54
CA PRO A 116 -11.07 -3.43 -8.02
C PRO A 116 -10.44 -3.51 -9.43
N VAL A 117 -10.35 -2.37 -10.13
CA VAL A 117 -9.97 -2.27 -11.54
C VAL A 117 -8.54 -1.72 -11.67
N GLN A 118 -8.28 -0.52 -11.15
CA GLN A 118 -6.98 0.16 -11.23
C GLN A 118 -6.44 0.57 -9.85
N PRO A 119 -6.12 -0.40 -8.96
CA PRO A 119 -5.69 -0.10 -7.61
C PRO A 119 -4.40 0.75 -7.55
N LEU A 120 -3.46 0.59 -8.50
CA LEU A 120 -2.25 1.42 -8.55
C LEU A 120 -2.55 2.88 -8.86
N MET A 121 -3.42 3.15 -9.82
CA MET A 121 -3.78 4.53 -10.19
C MET A 121 -4.52 5.22 -9.04
N VAL A 122 -5.45 4.51 -8.40
CA VAL A 122 -6.15 4.98 -7.20
C VAL A 122 -5.13 5.28 -6.10
N SER A 123 -4.20 4.36 -5.83
CA SER A 123 -3.13 4.56 -4.84
C SER A 123 -2.27 5.79 -5.15
N ALA A 124 -1.84 5.96 -6.41
CA ALA A 124 -1.00 7.08 -6.82
C ALA A 124 -1.69 8.43 -6.60
N VAL A 125 -2.96 8.55 -6.98
CA VAL A 125 -3.75 9.77 -6.78
C VAL A 125 -3.89 10.09 -5.29
N HIS A 126 -4.31 9.11 -4.49
CA HIS A 126 -4.56 9.34 -3.06
C HIS A 126 -3.27 9.56 -2.26
N THR A 127 -2.17 8.91 -2.62
CA THR A 127 -0.84 9.16 -2.04
C THR A 127 -0.33 10.55 -2.40
N GLY A 128 -0.45 10.99 -3.66
CA GLY A 128 -0.05 12.34 -4.07
C GLY A 128 -0.84 13.42 -3.32
N MET A 129 -2.14 13.21 -3.12
CA MET A 129 -2.97 14.12 -2.31
C MET A 129 -2.55 14.14 -0.84
N MET A 130 -2.27 12.98 -0.26
CA MET A 130 -1.77 12.88 1.11
C MET A 130 -0.44 13.61 1.27
N GLU A 131 0.49 13.46 0.33
CA GLU A 131 1.79 14.12 0.35
C GLU A 131 1.65 15.66 0.35
N VAL A 132 0.73 16.20 -0.46
CA VAL A 132 0.42 17.64 -0.45
C VAL A 132 -0.09 18.08 0.93
N VAL A 133 -0.96 17.29 1.57
CA VAL A 133 -1.45 17.59 2.93
C VAL A 133 -0.31 17.52 3.95
N PHE A 134 0.54 16.48 3.89
CA PHE A 134 1.67 16.32 4.79
C PHE A 134 2.65 17.50 4.65
N ALA A 135 3.08 17.82 3.44
CA ALA A 135 3.97 18.94 3.17
C ALA A 135 3.39 20.28 3.66
N LYS A 136 2.10 20.52 3.42
CA LYS A 136 1.42 21.72 3.90
C LYS A 136 1.41 21.79 5.43
N ARG A 137 1.13 20.69 6.13
CA ARG A 137 1.12 20.66 7.61
C ARG A 137 2.55 20.79 8.18
N ALA A 138 3.52 20.06 7.65
CA ALA A 138 4.93 20.14 8.06
C ALA A 138 5.57 21.53 7.81
N SER A 139 5.08 22.29 6.83
CA SER A 139 5.52 23.68 6.63
C SER A 139 5.10 24.60 7.79
N LYS A 140 3.96 24.32 8.41
CA LYS A 140 3.36 25.12 9.49
C LYS A 140 3.73 24.62 10.88
N ASP A 141 3.91 23.32 11.02
CA ASP A 141 4.19 22.63 12.28
C ASP A 141 5.61 22.04 12.27
N PRO A 142 6.56 22.62 13.04
CA PRO A 142 7.91 22.10 13.16
C PRO A 142 7.99 20.64 13.62
N ASP A 143 7.05 20.18 14.45
CA ASP A 143 7.05 18.83 15.02
C ASP A 143 6.80 17.75 13.94
N LEU A 144 6.14 18.14 12.84
CA LEU A 144 5.87 17.27 11.70
C LEU A 144 7.00 17.23 10.66
N ARG A 145 8.01 18.13 10.74
CA ARG A 145 9.07 18.20 9.72
C ARG A 145 9.94 16.95 9.67
N MET A 146 10.32 16.43 10.84
CA MET A 146 11.12 15.21 10.91
C MET A 146 10.32 14.03 10.36
N ALA A 147 9.05 13.90 10.76
CA ALA A 147 8.17 12.86 10.25
C ALA A 147 8.00 12.95 8.73
N HIS A 148 7.85 14.15 8.18
CA HIS A 148 7.74 14.37 6.74
C HIS A 148 9.03 14.04 5.99
N ASN A 149 10.20 14.37 6.54
CA ASN A 149 11.48 14.00 5.93
C ASN A 149 11.66 12.48 5.88
N VAL A 150 11.36 11.78 6.99
CA VAL A 150 11.38 10.32 7.03
C VAL A 150 10.38 9.73 6.03
N HIS A 151 9.17 10.29 5.96
CA HIS A 151 8.15 9.89 4.99
C HIS A 151 8.66 10.00 3.55
N LYS A 152 9.21 11.15 3.18
CA LYS A 152 9.72 11.40 1.83
C LYS A 152 10.83 10.42 1.46
N MET A 153 11.84 10.26 2.34
CA MET A 153 12.97 9.38 2.06
C MET A 153 12.54 7.92 1.93
N SER A 154 11.68 7.47 2.83
CA SER A 154 11.15 6.11 2.81
C SER A 154 10.21 5.84 1.62
N SER A 155 9.35 6.79 1.26
CA SER A 155 8.51 6.72 0.06
C SER A 155 9.34 6.70 -1.24
N LEU A 156 10.41 7.48 -1.31
CA LEU A 156 11.32 7.50 -2.47
C LEU A 156 12.08 6.17 -2.59
N LEU A 157 12.64 5.67 -1.48
CA LEU A 157 13.28 4.36 -1.42
C LEU A 157 12.30 3.24 -1.77
N SER A 158 11.08 3.28 -1.24
CA SER A 158 10.01 2.32 -1.54
C SER A 158 9.66 2.34 -3.03
N GLY A 159 9.51 3.51 -3.66
CA GLY A 159 9.28 3.63 -5.09
C GLY A 159 10.43 3.02 -5.93
N VAL A 160 11.68 3.27 -5.55
CA VAL A 160 12.85 2.67 -6.21
C VAL A 160 12.86 1.15 -6.06
N LEU A 161 12.63 0.62 -4.86
CA LEU A 161 12.60 -0.82 -4.61
C LEU A 161 11.45 -1.51 -5.34
N PHE A 162 10.28 -0.86 -5.42
CA PHE A 162 9.13 -1.38 -6.18
C PHE A 162 9.46 -1.53 -7.67
N ILE A 163 10.15 -0.55 -8.26
CA ILE A 163 10.60 -0.62 -9.66
C ILE A 163 11.71 -1.67 -9.80
N ALA A 164 12.66 -1.71 -8.88
CA ALA A 164 13.77 -2.66 -8.89
C ALA A 164 13.30 -4.12 -8.79
N ASP A 165 12.24 -4.39 -8.04
CA ASP A 165 11.65 -5.74 -7.90
C ASP A 165 11.15 -6.26 -9.25
N ASP A 166 10.69 -5.36 -10.14
CA ASP A 166 10.24 -5.72 -11.48
C ASP A 166 11.39 -5.81 -12.49
N VAL A 167 12.37 -4.90 -12.40
CA VAL A 167 13.53 -4.86 -13.30
C VAL A 167 14.51 -6.00 -13.00
N PHE A 168 14.65 -6.41 -11.74
CA PHE A 168 15.60 -7.43 -11.29
C PHE A 168 14.90 -8.61 -10.58
N PRO A 169 14.04 -9.38 -11.28
CA PRO A 169 13.18 -10.39 -10.66
C PRO A 169 13.92 -11.64 -10.13
N ARG A 170 15.23 -11.71 -10.35
CA ARG A 170 16.12 -12.78 -9.84
C ARG A 170 16.88 -12.38 -8.57
N THR A 171 16.83 -11.11 -8.19
CA THR A 171 17.51 -10.63 -6.99
C THR A 171 16.59 -10.88 -5.79
N PRO A 172 16.99 -11.72 -4.83
CA PRO A 172 16.13 -12.08 -3.71
C PRO A 172 15.95 -10.87 -2.78
N TYR A 173 14.84 -10.88 -2.02
CA TYR A 173 14.55 -9.93 -0.94
C TYR A 173 14.31 -8.46 -1.30
N ILE A 174 14.31 -8.06 -2.59
CA ILE A 174 13.95 -6.68 -2.97
C ILE A 174 12.53 -6.35 -2.50
N HIS A 175 11.57 -7.25 -2.72
CA HIS A 175 10.20 -7.11 -2.25
C HIS A 175 10.10 -6.93 -0.72
N ALA A 176 10.86 -7.71 0.05
CA ALA A 176 10.90 -7.59 1.51
C ALA A 176 11.50 -6.24 1.95
N ALA A 177 12.53 -5.76 1.26
CA ALA A 177 13.08 -4.42 1.50
C ALA A 177 12.05 -3.32 1.16
N TRP A 178 11.28 -3.50 0.08
CA TRP A 178 10.18 -2.61 -0.29
C TRP A 178 9.13 -2.53 0.82
N HIS A 179 8.71 -3.66 1.39
CA HIS A 179 7.80 -3.71 2.54
C HIS A 179 8.33 -2.90 3.72
N LEU A 180 9.60 -3.09 4.10
CA LEU A 180 10.20 -2.36 5.22
C LEU A 180 10.25 -0.86 4.99
N ALA A 181 10.70 -0.42 3.81
CA ALA A 181 10.71 0.99 3.44
C ALA A 181 9.30 1.59 3.47
N ALA A 182 8.31 0.88 2.91
CA ALA A 182 6.92 1.30 2.94
C ALA A 182 6.35 1.37 4.37
N ALA A 183 6.65 0.39 5.23
CA ALA A 183 6.21 0.39 6.62
C ALA A 183 6.78 1.58 7.41
N VAL A 184 8.06 1.92 7.21
CA VAL A 184 8.65 3.13 7.80
C VAL A 184 7.90 4.38 7.33
N GLY A 185 7.63 4.51 6.03
CA GLY A 185 6.87 5.63 5.48
C GLY A 185 5.46 5.72 6.05
N VAL A 186 4.76 4.60 6.14
CA VAL A 186 3.41 4.53 6.72
C VAL A 186 3.40 4.87 8.20
N SER A 187 4.44 4.52 8.96
CA SER A 187 4.52 4.84 10.40
C SER A 187 4.42 6.34 10.68
N THR A 188 4.96 7.17 9.77
CA THR A 188 4.89 8.64 9.88
C THR A 188 3.49 9.20 9.62
N LEU A 189 2.62 8.45 8.94
CA LEU A 189 1.25 8.87 8.61
C LEU A 189 0.32 8.77 9.83
N ASN A 190 0.62 7.88 10.77
CA ASN A 190 -0.07 7.87 12.06
C ASN A 190 0.18 9.17 12.81
N LYS A 191 1.41 9.70 12.77
CA LYS A 191 1.75 10.99 13.38
C LYS A 191 1.02 12.16 12.71
N LEU A 192 0.81 12.08 11.40
CA LEU A 192 0.04 13.08 10.64
C LEU A 192 -1.46 13.11 11.04
N LEU A 193 -1.98 12.01 11.58
CA LEU A 193 -3.37 11.85 12.03
C LEU A 193 -3.59 12.14 13.53
N GLU A 194 -2.52 12.40 14.29
CA GLU A 194 -2.61 12.85 15.68
C GLU A 194 -3.14 14.28 15.77
#